data_AF-K1T6Y7-F1
#
_entry.id   AF-K1T6Y7-F1
#
_cell.length_a   1.000
_cell.length_b   1.000
_cell.length_c   1.000
_cell.angle_alpha   90.00
_cell.angle_beta   90.00
_cell.angle_gamma   90.00
#
_symmetry.space_group_name_H-M   'P 1'
#
loop_
_entity.id
_entity.type
_entity.pdbx_description
1 polymer ?
#
loop_
_entity_poly.entity_id
_entity_poly.type
_entity_poly.pdbx_seq_one_letter_code
_entity_poly.pdbx_strand_id
1 'polypeptide(L)'
;MLANVSHDLRTPLTLIKGYAETVRDITGDDKAKRTEQCSIIVDETDRLSALVNSVMELSKVSSGAEKLNPVDFDMSQLCFEVAGRYDAVCEQNGWTLQLEANKECMVRADPAMMERVLHNLLGNATHHMGADGVFVLRAIPMPNGGCRVEVEDHGPGIPPEELPHLFDRYYRARQDAGKTGTGLGLSITKAILQQHDSPLG
;
A
#
# COMPACT_ATOMS: atom_id res chain seq x y z
N MET A 1 -12.32 -14.04 11.65
CA MET A 1 -11.01 -13.34 11.59
C MET A 1 -9.93 -14.18 10.91
N LEU A 2 -9.63 -15.41 11.36
CA LEU A 2 -8.65 -16.30 10.69
C LEU A 2 -9.09 -16.81 9.30
N ALA A 3 -10.40 -16.88 9.03
CA ALA A 3 -10.93 -17.45 7.79
C ALA A 3 -10.59 -16.64 6.53
N ASN A 4 -10.58 -15.30 6.60
CA ASN A 4 -10.33 -14.45 5.43
C ASN A 4 -8.85 -14.47 5.04
N VAL A 5 -7.94 -14.34 6.02
CA VAL A 5 -6.48 -14.51 5.80
C VAL A 5 -6.17 -15.89 5.24
N SER A 6 -6.81 -16.93 5.77
CA SER A 6 -6.60 -18.30 5.29
C SER A 6 -7.07 -18.49 3.84
N HIS A 7 -8.11 -17.79 3.42
CA HIS A 7 -8.59 -17.81 2.04
C HIS A 7 -7.62 -17.06 1.11
N ASP A 8 -7.18 -15.87 1.51
CA ASP A 8 -6.29 -15.02 0.72
C ASP A 8 -4.85 -15.56 0.64
N LEU A 9 -4.45 -16.45 1.56
CA LEU A 9 -3.24 -17.26 1.44
C LEU A 9 -3.43 -18.50 0.55
N ARG A 10 -4.64 -19.07 0.52
CA ARG A 10 -4.89 -20.31 -0.22
C ARG A 10 -4.88 -20.10 -1.74
N THR A 11 -5.42 -18.99 -2.21
CA THR A 11 -5.41 -18.63 -3.65
C THR A 11 -3.99 -18.58 -4.24
N PRO A 12 -3.03 -17.79 -3.69
CA PRO A 12 -1.66 -17.78 -4.15
C PRO A 12 -0.99 -19.15 -4.12
N LEU A 13 -1.15 -19.88 -3.01
CA LEU A 13 -0.61 -21.23 -2.88
C LEU A 13 -1.16 -22.21 -3.93
N THR A 14 -2.44 -22.09 -4.28
CA THR A 14 -3.07 -22.94 -5.30
C THR A 14 -2.49 -22.66 -6.68
N LEU A 15 -2.30 -21.37 -7.03
CA LEU A 15 -1.70 -20.98 -8.30
C LEU A 15 -0.23 -21.39 -8.39
N ILE A 16 0.57 -21.10 -7.35
CA ILE A 16 1.98 -21.50 -7.28
C ILE A 16 2.12 -23.00 -7.51
N LYS A 17 1.33 -23.80 -6.79
CA LYS A 17 1.35 -25.26 -6.93
C LYS A 17 0.93 -25.71 -8.32
N GLY A 18 -0.18 -25.18 -8.84
CA GLY A 18 -0.70 -25.56 -10.17
C GLY A 18 0.26 -25.23 -11.31
N TYR A 19 0.88 -24.05 -11.28
CA TYR A 19 1.89 -23.67 -12.28
C TYR A 19 3.18 -24.47 -12.12
N ALA A 20 3.62 -24.76 -10.89
CA ALA A 20 4.79 -25.61 -10.67
C ALA A 20 4.57 -27.05 -11.19
N GLU A 21 3.38 -27.62 -10.96
CA GLU A 21 2.98 -28.92 -11.52
C GLU A 21 2.91 -28.87 -13.05
N THR A 22 2.36 -27.80 -13.62
CA THR A 22 2.28 -27.62 -15.09
C THR A 22 3.67 -27.53 -15.73
N VAL A 23 4.58 -26.75 -15.13
CA VAL A 23 5.98 -26.65 -15.58
C VAL A 23 6.68 -28.00 -15.48
N ARG A 24 6.47 -28.76 -14.41
CA ARG A 24 7.08 -30.08 -14.22
C ARG A 24 6.58 -31.11 -15.24
N ASP A 25 5.27 -31.15 -15.47
CA ASP A 25 4.61 -32.28 -16.13
C ASP A 25 4.26 -32.03 -17.60
N ILE A 26 4.11 -30.77 -18.02
CA ILE A 26 3.53 -30.42 -19.34
C ILE A 26 4.43 -29.48 -20.15
N THR A 27 4.88 -28.37 -19.57
CA THR A 27 5.47 -27.24 -20.30
C THR A 27 6.98 -27.08 -20.10
N GLY A 28 7.62 -27.96 -19.34
CA GLY A 28 9.04 -27.85 -18.98
C GLY A 28 10.00 -27.74 -20.16
N ASP A 29 9.68 -28.38 -21.28
CA ASP A 29 10.50 -28.36 -22.51
C ASP A 29 10.24 -27.12 -23.39
N ASP A 30 9.08 -26.45 -23.22
CA ASP A 30 8.75 -25.21 -23.91
C ASP A 30 9.32 -24.03 -23.13
N LYS A 31 10.46 -23.50 -23.62
CA LYS A 31 11.18 -22.40 -22.96
C LYS A 31 10.30 -21.17 -22.72
N ALA A 32 9.42 -20.82 -23.66
CA ALA A 32 8.58 -19.63 -23.53
C ALA A 32 7.53 -19.82 -22.44
N LYS A 33 6.79 -20.93 -22.48
CA LYS A 33 5.77 -21.25 -21.46
C LYS A 33 6.38 -21.45 -20.07
N ARG A 34 7.53 -22.12 -19.98
CA ARG A 34 8.25 -22.29 -18.72
C ARG A 34 8.61 -20.94 -18.12
N THR A 35 9.18 -20.02 -18.91
CA THR A 35 9.54 -18.69 -18.42
C THR A 35 8.31 -17.90 -17.96
N GLU A 36 7.23 -17.90 -18.73
CA GLU A 36 5.97 -17.24 -18.36
C GLU A 36 5.42 -17.79 -17.04
N GLN A 37 5.31 -19.10 -16.91
CA GLN A 37 4.76 -19.75 -15.72
C GLN A 37 5.66 -19.60 -14.49
N CYS A 38 6.99 -19.62 -14.67
CA CYS A 38 7.93 -19.29 -13.61
C CYS A 38 7.78 -17.83 -13.14
N SER A 39 7.52 -16.89 -14.06
CA SER A 39 7.22 -15.50 -13.69
C SER A 39 5.98 -15.43 -12.80
N ILE A 40 4.89 -16.11 -13.19
CA ILE A 40 3.66 -16.14 -12.40
C ILE A 40 3.90 -16.73 -11.00
N ILE A 41 4.72 -17.78 -10.88
CA ILE A 41 5.10 -18.36 -9.58
C ILE A 41 5.85 -17.34 -8.71
N VAL A 42 6.80 -16.60 -9.28
CA VAL A 42 7.56 -15.56 -8.57
C VAL A 42 6.62 -14.45 -8.11
N ASP A 43 5.80 -13.92 -9.02
CA ASP A 43 4.85 -12.83 -8.72
C ASP A 43 3.90 -13.22 -7.57
N GLU A 44 3.39 -14.44 -7.59
CA GLU A 44 2.45 -14.91 -6.57
C GLU A 44 3.15 -15.25 -5.23
N THR A 45 4.44 -15.59 -5.26
CA THR A 45 5.28 -15.75 -4.06
C THR A 45 5.59 -14.39 -3.41
N ASP A 46 5.89 -13.38 -4.22
CA ASP A 46 6.11 -12.01 -3.75
C ASP A 46 4.83 -11.43 -3.14
N ARG A 47 3.69 -11.68 -3.79
CA ARG A 47 2.37 -11.33 -3.25
C ARG A 47 2.08 -11.99 -1.91
N LEU A 48 2.37 -13.29 -1.77
CA LEU A 48 2.16 -14.01 -0.51
C LEU A 48 3.08 -13.46 0.59
N SER A 49 4.34 -13.15 0.25
CA SER A 49 5.31 -12.54 1.17
C SER A 49 4.82 -11.17 1.65
N ALA A 50 4.31 -10.32 0.76
CA ALA A 50 3.72 -9.05 1.11
C ALA A 50 2.53 -9.20 2.07
N LEU A 51 1.64 -10.18 1.83
CA LEU A 51 0.49 -10.44 2.70
C LEU A 51 0.91 -10.89 4.10
N VAL A 52 1.88 -11.80 4.20
CA VAL A 52 2.44 -12.23 5.49
C VAL A 52 3.05 -11.05 6.25
N ASN A 53 3.83 -10.22 5.55
CA ASN A 53 4.44 -9.03 6.14
C ASN A 53 3.38 -8.06 6.66
N SER A 54 2.34 -7.75 5.87
CA SER A 54 1.24 -6.88 6.30
C SER A 54 0.48 -7.43 7.52
N VAL A 55 0.28 -8.75 7.61
CA VAL A 55 -0.38 -9.37 8.79
C VAL A 55 0.50 -9.23 10.03
N MET A 56 1.80 -9.50 9.90
CA MET A 56 2.77 -9.36 10.99
C MET A 56 2.87 -7.91 11.46
N GLU A 57 2.89 -6.98 10.52
CA GLU A 57 2.92 -5.54 10.75
C GLU A 57 1.67 -5.05 11.49
N LEU A 58 0.49 -5.38 10.98
CA LEU A 58 -0.77 -5.02 11.63
C LEU A 58 -0.84 -5.59 13.05
N SER A 59 -0.35 -6.81 13.27
CA SER A 59 -0.28 -7.42 14.60
C SER A 59 0.61 -6.62 15.55
N LYS A 60 1.81 -6.19 15.09
CA LYS A 60 2.74 -5.38 15.90
C LYS A 60 2.16 -4.01 16.26
N VAL A 61 1.58 -3.30 15.29
CA VAL A 61 0.99 -1.96 15.51
C VAL A 61 -0.26 -2.07 16.37
N SER A 62 -1.14 -3.03 16.11
CA SER A 62 -2.42 -3.17 16.85
C SER A 62 -2.25 -3.67 18.28
N SER A 63 -1.19 -4.43 18.57
CA SER A 63 -0.89 -4.92 19.92
C SER A 63 -0.13 -3.89 20.77
N GLY A 64 0.33 -2.79 20.18
CA GLY A 64 1.23 -1.83 20.85
C GLY A 64 2.62 -2.41 21.14
N ALA A 65 2.97 -3.56 20.53
CA ALA A 65 4.29 -4.16 20.65
C ALA A 65 5.37 -3.28 19.98
N GLU A 66 4.99 -2.56 18.93
CA GLU A 66 5.79 -1.50 18.35
C GLU A 66 5.53 -0.20 19.12
N LYS A 67 6.56 0.33 19.79
CA LYS A 67 6.46 1.57 20.56
C LYS A 67 6.69 2.76 19.65
N LEU A 68 5.80 3.74 19.72
CA LEU A 68 5.94 5.05 19.11
C LEU A 68 7.24 5.74 19.57
N ASN A 69 8.04 6.21 18.62
CA ASN A 69 9.24 7.01 18.90
C ASN A 69 9.13 8.41 18.27
N PRO A 70 8.36 9.33 18.86
CA PRO A 70 8.06 10.61 18.23
C PRO A 70 9.25 11.57 18.34
N VAL A 71 9.65 12.13 17.22
CA VAL A 71 10.68 13.18 17.12
C VAL A 71 10.10 14.39 16.38
N ASP A 72 10.71 15.55 16.58
CA ASP A 72 10.35 16.76 15.83
C ASP A 72 11.08 16.72 14.48
N PHE A 73 10.34 16.76 13.36
CA PHE A 73 10.90 16.75 12.01
C PHE A 73 9.99 17.49 11.04
N ASP A 74 10.50 17.78 9.83
CA ASP A 74 9.71 18.36 8.76
C ASP A 74 9.02 17.28 7.92
N MET A 75 7.68 17.22 7.99
CA MET A 75 6.87 16.31 7.19
C MET A 75 6.98 16.61 5.69
N SER A 76 7.25 17.86 5.30
CA SER A 76 7.42 18.26 3.90
C SER A 76 8.65 17.57 3.29
N GLN A 77 9.74 17.49 4.06
CA GLN A 77 10.95 16.77 3.68
C GLN A 77 10.70 15.26 3.58
N LEU A 78 9.96 14.66 4.52
CA LEU A 78 9.61 13.24 4.43
C LEU A 78 8.77 12.95 3.17
N CYS A 79 7.81 13.81 2.84
CA CYS A 79 7.03 13.69 1.60
C CYS A 79 7.93 13.78 0.35
N PHE A 80 8.92 14.67 0.35
CA PHE A 80 9.92 14.79 -0.72
C PHE A 80 10.76 13.52 -0.88
N GLU A 81 11.30 12.99 0.23
CA GLU A 81 12.11 11.78 0.24
C GLU A 81 11.32 10.56 -0.23
N VAL A 82 10.05 10.43 0.19
CA VAL A 82 9.18 9.35 -0.28
C VAL A 82 8.85 9.53 -1.76
N ALA A 83 8.50 10.74 -2.21
CA ALA A 83 8.17 11.00 -3.61
C ALA A 83 9.32 10.61 -4.55
N GLY A 84 10.57 10.96 -4.21
CA GLY A 84 11.74 10.59 -5.01
C GLY A 84 11.97 9.08 -5.16
N ARG A 85 11.42 8.24 -4.27
CA ARG A 85 11.48 6.77 -4.42
C ARG A 85 10.48 6.25 -5.45
N TYR A 86 9.45 7.02 -5.79
CA TYR A 86 8.47 6.65 -6.80
C TYR A 86 8.90 7.07 -8.22
N ASP A 87 9.98 7.85 -8.37
CA ASP A 87 10.46 8.31 -9.69
C ASP A 87 10.66 7.15 -10.68
N ALA A 88 11.39 6.10 -10.27
CA ALA A 88 11.66 4.94 -11.13
C ALA A 88 10.37 4.18 -11.51
N VAL A 89 9.42 4.07 -10.58
CA VAL A 89 8.12 3.42 -10.84
C VAL A 89 7.28 4.27 -11.79
N CYS A 90 7.31 5.59 -11.62
CA CYS A 90 6.62 6.53 -12.49
C CYS A 90 7.19 6.50 -13.91
N GLU A 91 8.51 6.53 -14.07
CA GLU A 91 9.17 6.42 -15.37
C GLU A 91 8.84 5.12 -16.09
N GLN A 92 8.86 3.99 -15.38
CA GLN A 92 8.59 2.67 -15.96
C GLN A 92 7.14 2.54 -16.48
N ASN A 93 6.17 3.17 -15.79
CA ASN A 93 4.75 3.04 -16.10
C ASN A 93 4.17 4.26 -16.86
N GLY A 94 4.98 5.29 -17.13
CA GLY A 94 4.51 6.53 -17.75
C GLY A 94 3.59 7.36 -16.84
N TRP A 95 3.79 7.28 -15.52
CA TRP A 95 3.01 8.03 -14.52
C TRP A 95 3.72 9.30 -14.09
N THR A 96 2.99 10.19 -13.42
CA THR A 96 3.51 11.43 -12.84
C THR A 96 3.02 11.58 -11.41
N LEU A 97 3.97 11.60 -10.47
CA LEU A 97 3.74 12.03 -9.09
C LEU A 97 4.00 13.53 -8.97
N GLN A 98 2.96 14.31 -8.67
CA GLN A 98 3.09 15.73 -8.38
C GLN A 98 3.25 15.94 -6.88
N LEU A 99 4.37 16.53 -6.48
CA LEU A 99 4.62 16.87 -5.07
C LEU A 99 4.30 18.35 -4.82
N GLU A 100 3.32 18.61 -3.95
CA GLU A 100 2.95 19.94 -3.47
C GLU A 100 3.32 20.08 -1.98
N ALA A 101 4.60 20.30 -1.71
CA ALA A 101 5.16 20.42 -0.37
C ALA A 101 6.00 21.71 -0.22
N ASN A 102 5.42 22.84 -0.65
CA ASN A 102 6.17 24.11 -0.82
C ASN A 102 6.51 24.86 0.49
N LYS A 103 6.09 24.34 1.64
CA LYS A 103 6.30 24.97 2.95
C LYS A 103 6.71 23.92 3.97
N GLU A 104 7.65 24.28 4.84
CA GLU A 104 8.01 23.45 5.99
C GLU A 104 6.77 23.17 6.84
N CYS A 105 6.63 21.90 7.20
CA CYS A 105 5.54 21.34 7.96
C CYS A 105 6.10 20.62 9.19
N MET A 106 6.52 21.38 10.20
CA MET A 106 7.07 20.81 11.43
C MET A 106 6.00 20.03 12.20
N VAL A 107 6.31 18.77 12.49
CA VAL A 107 5.45 17.84 13.24
C VAL A 107 6.24 17.11 14.32
N ARG A 108 5.53 16.62 15.34
CA ARG A 108 6.06 15.68 16.33
C ARG A 108 5.45 14.30 16.10
N ALA A 109 6.14 13.43 15.37
CA ALA A 109 5.64 12.11 14.99
C ALA A 109 6.80 11.12 14.84
N ASP A 110 6.50 9.84 14.64
CA ASP A 110 7.50 8.82 14.30
C ASP A 110 7.72 8.79 12.78
N PRO A 111 8.89 9.22 12.26
CA PRO A 111 9.12 9.32 10.82
C PRO A 111 8.97 7.99 10.10
N ALA A 112 9.41 6.88 10.71
CA ALA A 112 9.34 5.56 10.10
C ALA A 112 7.90 5.06 9.98
N MET A 113 7.06 5.36 10.97
CA MET A 113 5.63 5.06 10.89
C MET A 113 4.91 5.97 9.88
N MET A 114 5.28 7.24 9.79
CA MET A 114 4.72 8.17 8.79
C MET A 114 5.12 7.80 7.37
N GLU A 115 6.35 7.36 7.15
CA GLU A 115 6.83 6.82 5.88
C GLU A 115 5.98 5.61 5.43
N ARG A 116 5.64 4.72 6.37
CA ARG A 116 4.73 3.58 6.11
C ARG A 116 3.32 4.03 5.75
N VAL A 117 2.79 5.07 6.40
CA VAL A 117 1.51 5.68 6.04
C VAL A 117 1.56 6.19 4.59
N LEU A 118 2.60 6.95 4.24
CA LEU A 118 2.78 7.48 2.88
C LEU A 118 2.85 6.36 1.84
N HIS A 119 3.64 5.31 2.08
CA HIS A 119 3.74 4.18 1.18
C HIS A 119 2.41 3.43 1.00
N ASN A 120 1.61 3.29 2.06
CA ASN A 120 0.28 2.68 1.95
C ASN A 120 -0.67 3.53 1.11
N LEU A 121 -0.68 4.86 1.32
CA LEU A 121 -1.55 5.77 0.57
C LEU A 121 -1.13 5.88 -0.90
N LEU A 122 0.16 6.08 -1.18
CA LEU A 122 0.70 6.14 -2.55
C LEU A 122 0.58 4.79 -3.25
N GLY A 123 0.77 3.68 -2.52
CA GLY A 123 0.52 2.33 -3.02
C GLY A 123 -0.92 2.18 -3.50
N ASN A 124 -1.90 2.64 -2.73
CA ASN A 124 -3.30 2.66 -3.16
C ASN A 124 -3.51 3.55 -4.40
N ALA A 125 -2.96 4.77 -4.41
CA ALA A 125 -3.05 5.65 -5.57
C ALA A 125 -2.55 4.94 -6.84
N THR A 126 -1.35 4.36 -6.81
CA THR A 126 -0.78 3.59 -7.94
C THR A 126 -1.62 2.38 -8.35
N HIS A 127 -2.28 1.72 -7.40
CA HIS A 127 -3.12 0.56 -7.67
C HIS A 127 -4.46 0.93 -8.34
N HIS A 128 -4.96 2.12 -8.05
CA HIS A 128 -6.23 2.64 -8.54
C HIS A 128 -6.05 3.77 -9.56
N MET A 129 -4.85 3.89 -10.14
CA MET A 129 -4.43 4.99 -11.02
C MET A 129 -5.46 5.32 -12.11
N GLY A 130 -5.68 6.62 -12.31
CA GLY A 130 -6.48 7.16 -13.40
C GLY A 130 -5.85 6.90 -14.77
N ALA A 131 -6.64 7.08 -15.83
CA ALA A 131 -6.16 6.90 -17.21
C ALA A 131 -5.11 7.93 -17.64
N ASP A 132 -5.02 9.06 -16.94
CA ASP A 132 -4.03 10.10 -17.14
C ASP A 132 -2.68 9.81 -16.46
N GLY A 133 -2.62 8.80 -15.57
CA GLY A 133 -1.40 8.40 -14.88
C GLY A 133 -0.90 9.42 -13.86
N VAL A 134 -1.77 10.30 -13.35
CA VAL A 134 -1.37 11.37 -12.43
C VAL A 134 -1.90 11.11 -11.02
N PHE A 135 -1.05 11.36 -10.04
CA PHE A 135 -1.41 11.41 -8.62
C PHE A 135 -0.62 12.51 -7.91
N VAL A 136 -1.20 13.08 -6.87
CA VAL A 136 -0.68 14.26 -6.17
C VAL A 136 -0.45 13.94 -4.71
N LEU A 137 0.73 14.28 -4.19
CA LEU A 137 1.07 14.25 -2.77
C LEU A 137 1.20 15.67 -2.25
N ARG A 138 0.37 16.05 -1.28
CA ARG A 138 0.43 17.38 -0.64
C ARG A 138 0.85 17.28 0.81
N ALA A 139 1.69 18.21 1.24
CA ALA A 139 1.98 18.48 2.64
C ALA A 139 1.58 19.93 2.95
N ILE A 140 0.52 20.09 3.74
CA ILE A 140 -0.12 21.38 3.99
C ILE A 140 0.04 21.73 5.48
N PRO A 141 0.74 22.83 5.83
CA PRO A 141 0.90 23.23 7.22
C PRO A 141 -0.43 23.72 7.79
N MET A 142 -0.77 23.27 8.99
CA MET A 142 -2.04 23.58 9.63
C MET A 142 -1.95 24.85 10.51
N PRO A 143 -2.99 25.72 10.55
CA PRO A 143 -2.94 26.97 11.32
C PRO A 143 -2.72 26.80 12.83
N ASN A 144 -3.13 25.66 13.39
CA ASN A 144 -3.00 25.30 14.80
C ASN A 144 -1.76 24.43 15.10
N GLY A 145 -0.83 24.32 14.15
CA GLY A 145 0.31 23.41 14.21
C GLY A 145 -0.01 22.03 13.64
N GLY A 146 1.04 21.31 13.23
CA GLY A 146 0.93 20.03 12.54
C GLY A 146 0.86 20.16 11.00
N CYS A 147 0.64 19.03 10.35
CA CYS A 147 0.62 18.91 8.90
C CYS A 147 -0.60 18.09 8.46
N ARG A 148 -1.33 18.56 7.45
CA ARG A 148 -2.26 17.73 6.69
C ARG A 148 -1.53 17.16 5.49
N VAL A 149 -1.48 15.84 5.42
CA VAL A 149 -0.97 15.10 4.26
C VAL A 149 -2.16 14.65 3.42
N GLU A 150 -2.12 14.92 2.12
CA GLU A 150 -3.16 14.49 1.18
C GLU A 150 -2.51 13.66 0.07
N VAL A 151 -3.14 12.54 -0.29
CA VAL A 151 -2.83 11.78 -1.51
C VAL A 151 -4.08 11.79 -2.37
N GLU A 152 -3.97 12.37 -3.56
CA GLU A 152 -5.05 12.45 -4.54
C GLU A 152 -4.69 11.61 -5.76
N ASP A 153 -5.62 10.77 -6.20
CA ASP A 153 -5.55 10.03 -7.46
C ASP A 153 -6.77 10.34 -8.31
N HIS A 154 -6.62 10.24 -9.63
CA HIS A 154 -7.71 10.41 -10.58
C HIS A 154 -8.33 9.07 -10.99
N GLY A 155 -8.32 8.11 -10.06
CA GLY A 155 -8.87 6.78 -10.25
C GLY A 155 -10.40 6.76 -10.39
N PRO A 156 -11.01 5.56 -10.39
CA PRO A 156 -12.46 5.39 -10.49
C PRO A 156 -13.25 5.97 -9.31
N GLY A 157 -12.56 6.46 -8.27
CA GLY A 157 -13.13 6.91 -7.02
C GLY A 157 -13.63 5.76 -6.16
N ILE A 158 -14.20 6.12 -5.01
CA ILE A 158 -14.71 5.16 -4.02
C ILE A 158 -16.21 5.38 -3.88
N PRO A 159 -17.05 4.34 -4.01
CA PRO A 159 -18.49 4.48 -3.81
C PRO A 159 -18.80 4.96 -2.37
N PRO A 160 -19.78 5.88 -2.18
CA PRO A 160 -20.10 6.42 -0.86
C PRO A 160 -20.45 5.36 0.20
N GLU A 161 -21.06 4.25 -0.22
CA GLU A 161 -21.39 3.11 0.63
C GLU A 161 -20.17 2.32 1.13
N GLU A 162 -19.02 2.44 0.44
CA GLU A 162 -17.78 1.76 0.80
C GLU A 162 -16.88 2.62 1.71
N LEU A 163 -17.04 3.96 1.69
CA LEU A 163 -16.26 4.91 2.50
C LEU A 163 -16.21 4.56 4.00
N PRO A 164 -17.31 4.15 4.68
CA PRO A 164 -17.26 3.82 6.10
C PRO A 164 -16.38 2.60 6.42
N HIS A 165 -16.14 1.74 5.43
CA HIS A 165 -15.51 0.44 5.56
C HIS A 165 -14.07 0.40 5.04
N LEU A 166 -13.59 1.45 4.36
CA LEU A 166 -12.26 1.49 3.76
C LEU A 166 -11.11 1.16 4.72
N PHE A 167 -11.26 1.54 5.99
CA PHE A 167 -10.25 1.31 7.01
C PHE A 167 -10.49 0.04 7.83
N ASP A 168 -11.53 -0.73 7.50
CA ASP A 168 -11.78 -2.02 8.10
C ASP A 168 -10.75 -3.04 7.61
N ARG A 169 -10.32 -3.92 8.51
CA ARG A 169 -9.31 -4.93 8.19
C ARG A 169 -9.84 -5.90 7.13
N TYR A 170 -9.03 -6.16 6.11
CA TYR A 170 -9.36 -7.07 5.00
C TYR A 170 -10.53 -6.58 4.13
N TYR A 171 -10.93 -5.32 4.27
CA TYR A 171 -11.93 -4.75 3.39
C TYR A 171 -11.32 -4.50 2.01
N ARG A 172 -12.09 -4.84 0.98
CA ARG A 172 -11.78 -4.56 -0.42
C ARG A 172 -13.07 -4.15 -1.11
N ALA A 173 -12.99 -3.10 -1.91
CA ALA A 173 -14.09 -2.67 -2.76
C ALA A 173 -14.55 -3.82 -3.66
N ARG A 174 -15.85 -3.94 -3.96
CA ARG A 174 -16.32 -4.99 -4.89
C ARG A 174 -15.71 -4.84 -6.28
N GLN A 175 -15.30 -3.62 -6.64
CA GLN A 175 -14.62 -3.29 -7.90
C GLN A 175 -13.16 -3.80 -7.96
N ASP A 176 -12.60 -4.26 -6.84
CA ASP A 176 -11.25 -4.83 -6.74
C ASP A 176 -11.19 -6.35 -6.89
N ALA A 177 -12.31 -7.00 -7.22
CA ALA A 177 -12.36 -8.43 -7.46
C ALA A 177 -11.39 -8.80 -8.61
N GLY A 178 -10.23 -9.36 -8.25
CA GLY A 178 -9.18 -9.78 -9.18
C GLY A 178 -7.92 -8.88 -9.19
N LYS A 179 -7.94 -7.69 -8.56
CA LYS A 179 -6.74 -6.86 -8.44
C LYS A 179 -5.85 -7.31 -7.26
N THR A 180 -4.57 -6.94 -7.28
CA THR A 180 -3.55 -7.26 -6.25
C THR A 180 -3.60 -6.29 -5.06
N GLY A 181 -4.16 -6.70 -3.92
CA GLY A 181 -4.12 -5.90 -2.68
C GLY A 181 -4.49 -6.72 -1.46
N THR A 182 -3.81 -6.48 -0.34
CA THR A 182 -3.99 -7.26 0.91
C THR A 182 -5.22 -6.82 1.73
N GLY A 183 -5.79 -5.64 1.42
CA GLY A 183 -6.87 -5.03 2.21
C GLY A 183 -6.41 -4.61 3.62
N LEU A 184 -5.09 -4.55 3.86
CA LEU A 184 -4.52 -4.24 5.17
C LEU A 184 -3.88 -2.85 5.24
N GLY A 185 -3.43 -2.26 4.12
CA GLY A 185 -2.68 -1.00 4.11
C GLY A 185 -3.42 0.16 4.79
N LEU A 186 -4.71 0.37 4.48
CA LEU A 186 -5.51 1.41 5.13
C LEU A 186 -5.77 1.11 6.61
N SER A 187 -5.95 -0.17 6.98
CA SER A 187 -6.12 -0.55 8.39
C SER A 187 -4.83 -0.34 9.22
N ILE A 188 -3.66 -0.57 8.62
CA ILE A 188 -2.35 -0.26 9.21
C ILE A 188 -2.20 1.25 9.36
N THR A 189 -2.55 2.02 8.31
CA THR A 189 -2.55 3.48 8.33
C THR A 189 -3.40 4.03 9.47
N LYS A 190 -4.63 3.52 9.62
CA LYS A 190 -5.51 3.87 10.72
C LYS A 190 -4.91 3.53 12.08
N ALA A 191 -4.31 2.35 12.24
CA ALA A 191 -3.69 1.95 13.50
C ALA A 191 -2.49 2.83 13.86
N ILE A 192 -1.66 3.21 12.88
CA ILE A 192 -0.53 4.13 13.07
C ILE A 192 -1.03 5.52 13.49
N LEU A 193 -2.01 6.08 12.77
CA LEU A 193 -2.53 7.42 13.08
C LEU A 193 -3.24 7.47 14.43
N GLN A 194 -3.90 6.38 14.84
CA GLN A 194 -4.45 6.24 16.19
C GLN A 194 -3.36 6.25 17.27
N GLN A 195 -2.19 5.64 17.04
CA GLN A 195 -1.08 5.74 18.00
C GLN A 195 -0.51 7.17 18.10
N HIS A 196 -0.68 7.98 17.05
CA HIS A 196 -0.27 9.38 17.00
C HIS A 196 -1.38 10.35 17.43
N ASP A 197 -2.52 9.85 17.94
CA ASP A 197 -3.71 10.65 18.26
C ASP A 197 -4.13 11.61 17.12
N SER A 198 -3.86 11.21 15.87
CA SER A 198 -4.03 12.04 14.69
C SER A 198 -5.32 11.68 13.96
N PRO A 199 -6.14 12.67 13.56
CA PRO A 199 -7.38 12.42 12.85
C PRO A 199 -7.12 11.92 11.42
N LEU A 200 -8.10 11.20 10.88
CA LEU A 200 -8.08 10.61 9.54
C LEU A 200 -9.30 11.16 8.79
N GLY A 201 -9.12 11.70 7.58
CA GLY A 201 -10.20 12.32 6.81
C GLY A 201 -9.78 12.89 5.47
#